data_AF-A0AB73RQ73-F1
#
_entry.id   AF-A0AB73RQ73-F1
#
_cell.length_a   1.000
_cell.length_b   1.000
_cell.length_c   1.000
_cell.angle_alpha   90.00
_cell.angle_beta   90.00
_cell.angle_gamma   90.00
#
_symmetry.space_group_name_H-M   'P 1'
#
loop_
_entity.id
_entity.type
_entity.pdbx_description
1 polymer ?
#
loop_
_entity_poly.entity_id
_entity_poly.type
_entity_poly.pdbx_seq_one_letter_code
_entity_poly.pdbx_strand_id
1 'polypeptide(L)'
;MEKYYVDKDIYVYPESYQKFVELNLVDFDVWYLIESEQATRRYHDLKERYPKRNLIPFARRDDNDDIACFEIGKGSKVQLIHDFASEGFEQRKEFDDFWDWVEVAMKEMIDYNRSEEIE
;
A
#
# COMPACT_ATOMS: atom_id res chain seq x y z
N MET A 1 0.38 4.64 20.18
CA MET A 1 0.15 3.52 19.27
C MET A 1 0.83 3.90 17.97
N GLU A 2 1.68 3.05 17.42
CA GLU A 2 2.27 3.28 16.10
C GLU A 2 1.13 3.27 15.08
N LYS A 3 0.96 4.37 14.34
CA LYS A 3 -0.09 4.54 13.32
C LYS A 3 0.45 4.11 11.97
N TYR A 4 -0.42 3.57 11.12
CA TYR A 4 -0.07 3.08 9.78
C TYR A 4 0.85 1.85 9.76
N TYR A 5 0.71 0.94 10.72
CA TYR A 5 1.46 -0.32 10.74
C TYR A 5 0.50 -1.50 10.93
N VAL A 6 0.79 -2.64 10.29
CA VAL A 6 0.25 -3.91 10.81
C VAL A 6 0.85 -4.19 12.18
N ASP A 7 0.27 -5.12 12.94
CA ASP A 7 0.89 -5.59 14.17
C ASP A 7 2.38 -5.93 13.96
N LYS A 8 3.25 -5.39 14.82
CA LYS A 8 4.70 -5.56 14.74
C LYS A 8 5.15 -7.02 14.86
N ASP A 9 4.32 -7.87 15.47
CA ASP A 9 4.58 -9.31 15.57
C ASP A 9 4.33 -10.02 14.22
N ILE A 10 3.63 -9.37 13.27
CA ILE A 10 3.41 -9.85 11.90
C ILE A 10 4.53 -9.37 10.98
N TYR A 11 4.83 -8.07 11.00
CA TYR A 11 5.80 -7.50 10.07
C TYR A 11 6.42 -6.20 10.61
N VAL A 12 7.72 -6.02 10.31
CA VAL A 12 8.44 -4.77 10.55
C VAL A 12 8.73 -4.11 9.22
N TYR A 13 8.19 -2.91 9.04
CA TYR A 13 8.33 -2.13 7.82
C TYR A 13 9.76 -1.62 7.60
N PRO A 14 10.19 -1.42 6.34
CA PRO A 14 11.50 -0.87 6.04
C PRO A 14 11.64 0.59 6.53
N GLU A 15 12.87 1.04 6.76
CA GLU A 15 13.17 2.39 7.23
C GLU A 15 12.62 3.49 6.30
N SER A 16 12.56 3.23 4.99
CA SER A 16 11.98 4.15 4.01
C SER A 16 10.51 4.44 4.27
N TYR A 17 9.72 3.40 4.60
CA TYR A 17 8.32 3.55 4.98
C TYR A 17 8.17 4.25 6.34
N GLN A 18 8.98 3.84 7.32
CA GLN A 18 8.96 4.46 8.65
C GLN A 18 9.24 5.96 8.58
N LYS A 19 10.13 6.38 7.68
CA LYS A 19 10.42 7.80 7.45
C LYS A 19 9.21 8.57 6.93
N PHE A 20 8.41 7.97 6.06
CA PHE A 20 7.17 8.57 5.56
C PHE A 20 6.14 8.80 6.67
N VAL A 21 5.96 7.79 7.52
CA VAL A 21 5.08 7.89 8.69
C VAL A 21 5.58 8.94 9.68
N GLU A 22 6.89 9.00 9.95
CA GLU A 22 7.52 10.02 10.82
C GLU A 22 7.25 11.45 10.32
N LEU A 23 7.29 11.65 9.00
CA LEU A 23 7.03 12.94 8.36
C LEU A 23 5.52 13.24 8.18
N ASN A 24 4.64 12.34 8.61
CA ASN A 24 3.20 12.43 8.41
C ASN A 24 2.79 12.57 6.92
N LEU A 25 3.54 11.92 6.02
CA LEU A 25 3.24 11.83 4.59
C LEU A 25 2.31 10.63 4.34
N VAL A 26 1.03 10.81 4.70
CA VAL A 26 0.08 9.68 4.82
C VAL A 26 -1.15 9.78 3.91
N ASP A 27 -1.32 10.92 3.27
CA ASP A 27 -2.46 11.28 2.42
C ASP A 27 -1.93 11.98 1.16
N PHE A 28 -2.27 11.43 0.00
CA PHE A 28 -1.84 11.89 -1.32
C PHE A 28 -3.04 12.18 -2.23
N ASP A 29 -4.23 12.47 -1.68
CA ASP A 29 -5.52 12.71 -2.36
C ASP A 29 -6.08 11.52 -3.20
N VAL A 30 -5.22 10.65 -3.71
CA VAL A 30 -5.54 9.46 -4.50
C VAL A 30 -5.16 8.20 -3.73
N TRP A 31 -4.02 8.26 -3.04
CA TRP A 31 -3.48 7.19 -2.20
C TRP A 31 -3.50 7.59 -0.74
N TYR A 32 -3.80 6.63 0.13
CA TYR A 32 -3.88 6.83 1.56
C TYR A 32 -3.17 5.69 2.28
N LEU A 33 -2.30 6.01 3.25
CA LEU A 33 -1.79 4.99 4.14
C LEU A 33 -2.91 4.42 5.00
N ILE A 34 -2.88 3.11 5.21
CA ILE A 34 -3.94 2.40 5.92
C ILE A 34 -3.66 2.45 7.41
N GLU A 35 -4.61 2.98 8.19
CA GLU A 35 -4.52 3.03 9.66
C GLU A 35 -4.31 1.63 10.28
N SER A 36 -3.57 1.55 11.38
CA SER A 36 -2.99 0.29 11.87
C SER A 36 -3.99 -0.85 12.12
N GLU A 37 -5.14 -0.53 12.72
CA GLU A 37 -6.20 -1.52 12.97
C GLU A 37 -6.77 -2.05 11.65
N GLN A 38 -6.97 -1.15 10.67
CA GLN A 38 -7.47 -1.51 9.35
C GLN A 38 -6.42 -2.28 8.54
N ALA A 39 -5.14 -1.90 8.64
CA ALA A 39 -4.04 -2.60 7.98
C ALA A 39 -3.93 -4.03 8.50
N THR A 40 -4.00 -4.22 9.82
CA THR A 40 -3.95 -5.55 10.46
C THR A 40 -5.15 -6.40 10.08
N ARG A 41 -6.37 -5.85 10.12
CA ARG A 41 -7.56 -6.55 9.65
C ARG A 41 -7.43 -6.94 8.17
N ARG A 42 -7.00 -6.00 7.32
CA ARG A 42 -6.86 -6.23 5.88
C ARG A 42 -5.80 -7.28 5.58
N TYR A 43 -4.72 -7.35 6.36
CA TYR A 43 -3.74 -8.44 6.25
C TYR A 43 -4.41 -9.81 6.39
N HIS A 44 -5.28 -10.00 7.39
CA HIS A 44 -6.02 -11.24 7.56
C HIS A 44 -6.99 -11.50 6.39
N ASP A 45 -7.74 -10.49 5.95
CA ASP A 45 -8.68 -10.61 4.82
C ASP A 45 -7.94 -10.97 3.51
N LEU A 46 -6.73 -10.44 3.30
CA LEU A 46 -5.87 -10.79 2.16
C LEU A 46 -5.33 -12.20 2.28
N LYS A 47 -4.99 -12.65 3.49
CA LYS A 47 -4.52 -14.02 3.72
C LYS A 47 -5.60 -15.05 3.43
N GLU A 48 -6.86 -14.74 3.71
CA GLU A 48 -8.01 -15.58 3.36
C GLU A 48 -8.25 -15.62 1.85
N ARG A 49 -8.19 -14.46 1.16
CA ARG A 49 -8.43 -14.36 -0.28
C ARG A 49 -7.28 -14.91 -1.14
N TYR A 50 -6.05 -14.68 -0.71
CA TYR A 50 -4.83 -15.05 -1.44
C TYR A 50 -3.92 -15.91 -0.55
N PRO A 51 -4.33 -17.16 -0.22
CA PRO A 51 -3.67 -17.98 0.81
C PRO A 51 -2.21 -18.32 0.48
N LYS A 52 -1.84 -18.34 -0.81
CA LYS A 52 -0.47 -18.58 -1.29
C LYS A 52 0.46 -17.37 -1.16
N ARG A 53 -0.08 -16.20 -0.79
CA ARG A 53 0.66 -14.95 -0.65
C ARG A 53 0.76 -14.53 0.81
N ASN A 54 1.72 -13.66 1.10
CA ASN A 54 1.94 -13.07 2.42
C ASN A 54 2.04 -11.55 2.27
N LEU A 55 0.95 -10.95 1.80
CA LEU A 55 0.84 -9.52 1.49
C LEU A 55 0.64 -8.71 2.77
N ILE A 56 1.46 -7.70 2.95
CA ILE A 56 1.40 -6.75 4.07
C ILE A 56 0.91 -5.41 3.52
N PRO A 57 -0.39 -5.10 3.65
CA PRO A 57 -0.98 -3.90 3.05
C PRO A 57 -0.55 -2.66 3.82
N PHE A 58 -0.22 -1.59 3.07
CA PHE A 58 0.21 -0.33 3.68
C PHE A 58 -0.48 0.91 3.10
N ALA A 59 -0.90 0.87 1.82
CA ALA A 59 -1.65 1.95 1.21
C ALA A 59 -2.84 1.42 0.40
N ARG A 60 -3.91 2.21 0.35
CA ARG A 60 -5.09 1.97 -0.49
C ARG A 60 -5.28 3.13 -1.45
N ARG A 61 -5.84 2.83 -2.61
CA ARG A 61 -6.37 3.84 -3.53
C ARG A 61 -7.83 4.14 -3.18
N ASP A 62 -8.33 5.33 -3.52
CA ASP A 62 -9.70 5.75 -3.17
C ASP A 62 -10.72 5.52 -4.30
N ASP A 63 -10.28 5.56 -5.55
CA ASP A 63 -11.12 5.43 -6.75
C ASP A 63 -11.37 3.97 -7.17
N ASN A 64 -10.66 2.99 -6.58
CA ASN A 64 -10.78 1.57 -6.86
C ASN A 64 -10.21 0.70 -5.72
N ASP A 65 -10.31 -0.62 -5.89
CA ASP A 65 -9.84 -1.61 -4.90
C ASP A 65 -8.32 -1.89 -4.94
N ASP A 66 -7.51 -1.06 -5.61
CA ASP A 66 -6.07 -1.25 -5.62
C ASP A 66 -5.46 -0.94 -4.25
N ILE A 67 -4.53 -1.82 -3.86
CA ILE A 67 -3.74 -1.67 -2.64
C ILE A 67 -2.26 -1.92 -2.91
N ALA A 68 -1.41 -1.15 -2.25
CA ALA A 68 0.02 -1.35 -2.24
C ALA A 68 0.42 -2.16 -1.00
N CYS A 69 1.21 -3.21 -1.23
CA CYS A 69 1.63 -4.15 -0.21
C CYS A 69 3.15 -4.37 -0.26
N PHE A 70 3.77 -4.59 0.90
CA PHE A 70 4.99 -5.40 0.94
C PHE A 70 4.61 -6.88 0.88
N GLU A 71 5.57 -7.77 0.59
CA GLU A 71 5.32 -9.21 0.63
C GLU A 71 6.47 -9.97 1.28
N ILE A 72 6.15 -10.82 2.26
CA ILE A 72 7.16 -11.63 2.96
C ILE A 72 7.85 -12.55 1.96
N GLY A 73 9.18 -12.48 1.90
CA GLY A 73 10.01 -13.26 0.98
C GLY A 73 10.30 -12.60 -0.37
N LYS A 74 9.82 -11.37 -0.60
CA LYS A 74 10.06 -10.59 -1.83
C LYS A 74 11.08 -9.46 -1.68
N GLY A 75 11.75 -9.36 -0.53
CA GLY A 75 12.73 -8.31 -0.26
C GLY A 75 12.09 -6.93 -0.06
N SER A 76 12.65 -5.90 -0.68
CA SER A 76 12.16 -4.51 -0.61
C SER A 76 10.99 -4.20 -1.53
N LYS A 77 10.64 -5.12 -2.43
CA LYS A 77 9.71 -4.87 -3.52
C LYS A 77 8.30 -4.57 -3.02
N VAL A 78 7.64 -3.60 -3.66
CA VAL A 78 6.23 -3.29 -3.44
C VAL A 78 5.37 -3.97 -4.50
N GLN A 79 4.30 -4.60 -4.04
CA GLN A 79 3.31 -5.29 -4.84
C GLN A 79 2.06 -4.39 -4.93
N LEU A 80 1.74 -3.93 -6.14
CA LEU A 80 0.44 -3.34 -6.41
C LEU A 80 -0.50 -4.46 -6.84
N ILE A 81 -1.56 -4.63 -6.06
CA ILE A 81 -2.60 -5.60 -6.37
C ILE A 81 -3.97 -4.94 -6.42
N HIS A 82 -4.88 -5.55 -7.15
CA HIS A 82 -6.29 -5.21 -7.12
C HIS A 82 -6.98 -6.13 -6.12
N ASP A 83 -7.39 -5.58 -4.99
CA ASP A 83 -8.07 -6.32 -3.96
C ASP A 83 -9.41 -6.86 -4.49
N PHE A 84 -9.90 -7.98 -3.93
CA PHE A 84 -11.10 -8.71 -4.40
C PHE A 84 -11.05 -9.35 -5.81
N ALA A 85 -9.93 -9.28 -6.52
CA ALA A 85 -9.74 -10.12 -7.71
C ALA A 85 -9.74 -11.62 -7.36
N SER A 86 -9.97 -12.48 -8.37
CA SER A 86 -9.79 -13.93 -8.18
C SER A 86 -8.31 -14.26 -7.91
N GLU A 87 -8.04 -15.25 -7.06
CA GLU A 87 -6.67 -15.68 -6.74
C GLU A 87 -5.86 -15.97 -8.03
N GLY A 88 -4.70 -15.32 -8.17
CA GLY A 88 -3.82 -15.40 -9.33
C GLY A 88 -4.01 -14.27 -10.35
N PHE A 89 -5.04 -13.44 -10.19
CA PHE A 89 -5.32 -12.29 -11.07
C PHE A 89 -5.17 -10.95 -10.35
N GLU A 90 -4.87 -10.94 -9.05
CA GLU A 90 -4.77 -9.73 -8.26
C GLU A 90 -3.52 -8.89 -8.60
N GLN A 91 -2.44 -9.49 -9.09
CA GLN A 91 -1.20 -8.77 -9.38
C GLN A 91 -1.38 -7.76 -10.52
N ARG A 92 -1.11 -6.48 -10.25
CA ARG A 92 -1.14 -5.40 -11.26
C ARG A 92 0.25 -4.92 -11.65
N LYS A 93 1.11 -4.68 -10.65
CA LYS A 93 2.46 -4.16 -10.88
C LYS A 93 3.38 -4.53 -9.72
N GLU A 94 4.67 -4.65 -10.02
CA GLU A 94 5.74 -4.77 -9.03
C GLU A 94 6.65 -3.56 -9.16
N PHE A 95 7.07 -3.01 -8.02
CA PHE A 95 8.07 -1.95 -7.90
C PHE A 95 9.31 -2.51 -7.20
N ASP A 96 10.50 -1.98 -7.49
CA ASP A 96 11.73 -2.54 -6.92
C ASP A 96 11.90 -2.17 -5.44
N ASP A 97 11.37 -1.03 -5.03
CA ASP A 97 11.25 -0.64 -3.63
C ASP A 97 10.07 0.29 -3.32
N PHE A 98 10.04 0.80 -2.09
CA PHE A 98 9.04 1.75 -1.63
C PHE A 98 9.13 3.12 -2.33
N TRP A 99 10.33 3.58 -2.68
CA TRP A 99 10.52 4.88 -3.31
C TRP A 99 9.99 4.90 -4.74
N ASP A 100 10.18 3.81 -5.48
CA ASP A 100 9.57 3.61 -6.79
C ASP A 100 8.04 3.72 -6.75
N TRP A 101 7.41 3.19 -5.68
CA TRP A 101 5.97 3.35 -5.46
C TRP A 101 5.62 4.79 -5.10
N VAL A 102 6.40 5.45 -4.25
CA VAL A 102 6.21 6.86 -3.87
C VAL A 102 6.24 7.78 -5.09
N GLU A 103 7.20 7.59 -6.01
CA GLU A 103 7.28 8.38 -7.24
C GLU A 103 5.98 8.32 -8.06
N VAL A 104 5.38 7.13 -8.14
CA VAL A 104 4.10 6.95 -8.83
C VAL A 104 2.94 7.57 -8.04
N ALA A 105 2.84 7.32 -6.74
CA ALA A 105 1.75 7.87 -5.92
C ALA A 105 1.75 9.40 -5.94
N MET A 106 2.93 10.04 -5.82
CA MET A 106 3.06 11.49 -5.89
C MET A 106 2.76 12.02 -7.29
N LYS A 107 3.17 11.32 -8.34
CA LYS A 107 2.83 11.72 -9.71
C LYS A 107 1.31 11.69 -9.93
N GLU A 108 0.64 10.62 -9.49
CA GLU A 108 -0.81 10.50 -9.59
C GLU A 108 -1.54 11.60 -8.80
N MET A 109 -1.06 11.95 -7.59
CA MET A 109 -1.56 13.09 -6.82
C MET A 109 -1.41 14.42 -7.57
N ILE A 110 -0.23 14.67 -8.17
CA ILE A 110 0.03 15.90 -8.93
C ILE A 110 -0.88 15.97 -10.17
N ASP A 111 -1.01 14.86 -10.89
CA ASP A 111 -1.83 14.79 -12.11
C ASP A 111 -3.32 14.98 -11.77
N TYR A 112 -3.81 14.37 -10.69
CA TYR A 112 -5.17 14.55 -10.16
C TYR A 112 -5.46 16.01 -9.80
N ASN A 113 -4.61 16.63 -8.98
CA ASN A 113 -4.84 18.01 -8.56
C ASN A 113 -4.74 19.02 -9.72
N ARG A 114 -3.94 18.73 -10.76
CA ARG A 114 -3.88 19.56 -11.98
C ARG A 114 -5.09 19.39 -12.89
N SER A 115 -5.71 18.22 -12.94
CA SER A 115 -6.93 18.03 -13.73
C SER A 115 -8.11 18.77 -13.10
N GLU A 116 -8.19 18.80 -11.77
CA GLU A 116 -9.25 19.52 -11.03
C GLU A 116 -9.13 21.05 -11.15
N GLU A 117 -7.93 21.60 -11.44
CA GLU A 117 -7.75 23.04 -11.71
C GLU A 117 -8.31 23.49 -13.08
N ILE A 118 -8.70 22.56 -13.95
CA ILE A 118 -9.14 22.84 -15.32
C ILE A 118 -10.69 22.84 -15.45
N GLU A 119 -11.43 22.44 -14.40
CA GLU A 119 -12.91 22.49 -14.34
C GLU A 119 -13.46 23.76 -13.67
#